data_AF-A0A2G2A3X8-F1
#
_entry.id   AF-A0A2G2A3X8-F1
#
_cell.length_a   1.000
_cell.length_b   1.000
_cell.length_c   1.000
_cell.angle_alpha   90.00
_cell.angle_beta   90.00
_cell.angle_gamma   90.00
#
_symmetry.space_group_name_H-M   'P 1'
#
loop_
_entity.id
_entity.type
_entity.pdbx_description
1 polymer ?
#
loop_
_entity_poly.entity_id
_entity_poly.type
_entity_poly.pdbx_seq_one_letter_code
_entity_poly.pdbx_strand_id
1 'polypeptide(L)'
;MDPVLQAVMISGIGLIAGVIGGLTGLGGSIIMLPGLAILIGFNDESHAEQHTYQAAAMAVNFLVAVPAIWRHTHAGTVRKKLLIRLLPPAVLFIIVGVLASDQIAGDSLVKILAGVIVVMVLVGELGRMLNKAQKNPLDDDERIRKSTPAIVGTGIATGFLAGLLGIGGGVITVVSLQSLGKIQIKQAIAASTAAMCLMAPVGSTLKMINLDQHGQHAMDAIKLIGLLGPSAVIGSLIGSSLVHKLPINYVRPIVSIVLLIAAARLGGLLSF
;
A
#
# COMPACT_ATOMS: atom_id res chain seq x y z
N MET A 1 -11.45 -22.20 -14.22
CA MET A 1 -12.62 -21.55 -13.59
C MET A 1 -13.46 -20.90 -14.67
N ASP A 2 -14.76 -20.74 -14.45
CA ASP A 2 -15.61 -19.93 -15.34
C ASP A 2 -15.09 -18.47 -15.35
N PRO A 3 -14.86 -17.84 -16.53
CA PRO A 3 -14.40 -16.46 -16.63
C PRO A 3 -15.28 -15.46 -15.87
N VAL A 4 -16.59 -15.71 -15.77
CA VAL A 4 -17.51 -14.86 -15.01
C VAL A 4 -17.23 -14.97 -13.51
N LEU A 5 -17.06 -16.20 -13.02
CA LEU A 5 -16.73 -16.45 -11.60
C LEU A 5 -15.39 -15.81 -11.22
N GLN A 6 -14.40 -15.91 -12.11
CA GLN A 6 -13.09 -15.30 -11.91
C GLN A 6 -13.19 -13.77 -11.81
N ALA A 7 -13.93 -13.13 -12.73
CA ALA A 7 -14.15 -11.68 -12.72
C ALA A 7 -14.87 -11.19 -11.43
N VAL A 8 -15.86 -11.97 -10.95
CA VAL A 8 -16.57 -11.68 -9.70
C VAL A 8 -15.63 -11.75 -8.51
N MET A 9 -14.79 -12.79 -8.43
CA MET A 9 -13.83 -12.93 -7.33
C MET A 9 -12.76 -11.84 -7.35
N ILE A 10 -12.23 -11.47 -8.52
CA ILE A 10 -11.29 -10.33 -8.66
C ILE A 10 -11.96 -9.03 -8.19
N SER A 11 -13.22 -8.79 -8.60
CA SER A 11 -13.98 -7.63 -8.13
C SER A 11 -14.19 -7.66 -6.61
N GLY A 12 -14.40 -8.84 -6.01
CA GLY A 12 -14.47 -9.03 -4.56
C GLY A 12 -13.17 -8.64 -3.85
N ILE A 13 -12.02 -9.06 -4.40
CA ILE A 13 -10.69 -8.64 -3.91
C ILE A 13 -10.55 -7.12 -3.99
N GLY A 14 -10.94 -6.53 -5.12
CA GLY A 14 -10.94 -5.07 -5.32
C GLY A 14 -11.75 -4.35 -4.25
N LEU A 15 -12.98 -4.80 -3.98
CA LEU A 15 -13.85 -4.24 -2.95
C LEU A 15 -13.22 -4.31 -1.55
N ILE A 16 -12.74 -5.48 -1.13
CA ILE A 16 -12.13 -5.69 0.19
C ILE A 16 -10.87 -4.82 0.34
N ALA A 17 -10.02 -4.84 -0.68
CA ALA A 17 -8.81 -4.05 -0.73
C ALA A 17 -9.09 -2.54 -0.72
N GLY A 18 -10.16 -2.10 -1.39
CA GLY A 18 -10.65 -0.73 -1.35
C GLY A 18 -11.10 -0.32 0.04
N VAL A 19 -11.92 -1.15 0.71
CA VAL A 19 -12.39 -0.89 2.09
C VAL A 19 -11.21 -0.73 3.04
N ILE A 20 -10.28 -1.68 3.00
CA ILE A 20 -9.11 -1.68 3.88
C ILE A 20 -8.18 -0.51 3.53
N GLY A 21 -7.88 -0.31 2.25
CA GLY A 21 -7.02 0.77 1.77
C GLY A 21 -7.56 2.16 2.10
N GLY A 22 -8.86 2.41 1.89
CA GLY A 22 -9.50 3.69 2.20
C GLY A 22 -9.66 3.94 3.69
N LEU A 23 -9.80 2.89 4.51
CA LEU A 23 -9.91 2.99 5.96
C LEU A 23 -8.56 3.25 6.64
N THR A 24 -7.51 2.62 6.15
CA THR A 24 -6.21 2.58 6.83
C THR A 24 -5.14 3.44 6.17
N GLY A 25 -5.37 3.90 4.94
CA GLY A 25 -4.36 4.60 4.15
C GLY A 25 -3.16 3.73 3.80
N LEU A 26 -3.27 2.39 3.89
CA LEU A 26 -2.17 1.47 3.63
C LEU A 26 -1.99 1.13 2.13
N GLY A 27 -3.04 1.37 1.33
CA GLY A 27 -3.14 0.91 -0.06
C GLY A 27 -3.83 -0.47 -0.14
N GLY A 28 -4.57 -0.69 -1.22
CA GLY A 28 -5.26 -1.96 -1.48
C GLY A 28 -4.31 -3.08 -1.91
N SER A 29 -3.11 -2.75 -2.38
CA SER A 29 -2.13 -3.71 -2.91
C SER A 29 -1.71 -4.82 -1.95
N ILE A 30 -1.76 -4.57 -0.63
CA ILE A 30 -1.51 -5.60 0.40
C ILE A 30 -2.39 -6.82 0.20
N ILE A 31 -3.62 -6.59 -0.25
CA ILE A 31 -4.64 -7.61 -0.43
C ILE A 31 -4.69 -8.00 -1.90
N MET A 32 -4.57 -7.03 -2.81
CA MET A 32 -4.63 -7.31 -4.24
C MET A 32 -3.47 -8.18 -4.71
N LEU A 33 -2.22 -7.93 -4.31
CA LEU A 33 -1.07 -8.72 -4.78
C LEU A 33 -1.18 -10.20 -4.40
N PRO A 34 -1.33 -10.58 -3.11
CA PRO A 34 -1.52 -11.99 -2.76
C PRO A 34 -2.86 -12.53 -3.27
N GLY A 35 -3.93 -11.73 -3.30
CA GLY A 35 -5.22 -12.16 -3.82
C GLY A 35 -5.17 -12.52 -5.31
N LEU A 36 -4.50 -11.72 -6.12
CA LEU A 36 -4.26 -11.98 -7.54
C LEU A 36 -3.35 -13.19 -7.73
N ALA A 37 -2.26 -13.29 -6.96
CA ALA A 37 -1.36 -14.43 -7.00
C ALA A 37 -2.07 -15.75 -6.67
N ILE A 38 -3.01 -15.76 -5.72
CA ILE A 38 -3.80 -16.97 -5.36
C ILE A 38 -4.83 -17.31 -6.45
N LEU A 39 -5.50 -16.30 -7.00
CA LEU A 39 -6.65 -16.49 -7.87
C LEU A 39 -6.25 -16.77 -9.32
N ILE A 40 -5.23 -16.08 -9.81
CA ILE A 40 -4.74 -16.19 -11.19
C ILE A 40 -3.56 -17.15 -11.26
N GLY A 41 -2.69 -17.16 -10.24
CA GLY A 41 -1.49 -18.00 -10.22
C GLY A 41 -0.36 -17.46 -11.10
N PHE A 42 0.79 -18.12 -11.02
CA PHE A 42 1.94 -17.84 -11.87
C PHE A 42 2.04 -18.96 -12.91
N ASN A 43 2.27 -18.62 -14.19
CA ASN A 43 2.34 -19.64 -15.24
C ASN A 43 3.69 -20.36 -15.29
N ASP A 44 4.73 -19.77 -14.69
CA ASP A 44 6.10 -20.27 -14.71
C ASP A 44 6.82 -19.98 -13.38
N GLU A 45 7.90 -20.71 -13.11
CA GLU A 45 8.75 -20.53 -11.92
C GLU A 45 9.38 -19.14 -11.85
N SER A 46 9.52 -18.45 -12.98
CA SER A 46 10.00 -17.06 -13.04
C SER A 46 9.05 -16.03 -12.40
N HIS A 47 7.76 -16.38 -12.20
CA HIS A 47 6.73 -15.52 -11.61
C HIS A 47 6.62 -14.14 -12.29
N ALA A 48 6.80 -14.09 -13.62
CA ALA A 48 6.81 -12.84 -14.39
C ALA A 48 5.49 -12.05 -14.26
N GLU A 49 4.35 -12.73 -14.04
CA GLU A 49 3.05 -12.07 -13.84
C GLU A 49 3.02 -11.16 -12.61
N GLN A 50 3.94 -11.34 -11.67
CA GLN A 50 4.08 -10.46 -10.52
C GLN A 50 4.28 -9.01 -10.95
N HIS A 51 5.02 -8.76 -12.05
CA HIS A 51 5.23 -7.41 -12.58
C HIS A 51 3.91 -6.80 -13.08
N THR A 52 3.05 -7.61 -13.70
CA THR A 52 1.69 -7.24 -14.13
C THR A 52 0.79 -6.92 -12.94
N TYR A 53 0.82 -7.75 -11.88
CA TYR A 53 0.05 -7.51 -10.66
C TYR A 53 0.49 -6.23 -9.96
N GLN A 54 1.80 -5.95 -9.91
CA GLN A 54 2.34 -4.71 -9.35
C GLN A 54 1.84 -3.49 -10.15
N ALA A 55 1.90 -3.52 -11.48
CA ALA A 55 1.43 -2.43 -12.33
C ALA A 55 -0.07 -2.14 -12.11
N ALA A 56 -0.89 -3.20 -12.08
CA ALA A 56 -2.32 -3.09 -11.84
C ALA A 56 -2.64 -2.61 -10.42
N ALA A 57 -2.01 -3.18 -9.39
CA ALA A 57 -2.27 -2.82 -8.00
C ALA A 57 -1.86 -1.37 -7.69
N MET A 58 -0.74 -0.89 -8.26
CA MET A 58 -0.36 0.52 -8.19
C MET A 58 -1.41 1.43 -8.85
N ALA A 59 -1.90 1.10 -10.06
CA ALA A 59 -2.96 1.89 -10.69
C ALA A 59 -4.23 1.94 -9.84
N VAL A 60 -4.65 0.80 -9.29
CA VAL A 60 -5.86 0.75 -8.46
C VAL A 60 -5.65 1.50 -7.14
N ASN A 61 -4.44 1.52 -6.57
CA ASN A 61 -4.16 2.35 -5.39
C ASN A 61 -4.38 3.84 -5.65
N PHE A 62 -4.10 4.33 -6.86
CA PHE A 62 -4.46 5.70 -7.22
C PHE A 62 -5.97 5.90 -7.14
N LEU A 63 -6.75 4.99 -7.73
CA LEU A 63 -8.22 5.02 -7.69
C LEU A 63 -8.78 4.92 -6.26
N VAL A 64 -8.13 4.17 -5.38
CA VAL A 64 -8.47 4.08 -3.95
C VAL A 64 -8.09 5.37 -3.21
N ALA A 65 -6.93 5.95 -3.52
CA ALA A 65 -6.38 7.09 -2.79
C ALA A 65 -7.15 8.39 -3.05
N VAL A 66 -7.63 8.63 -4.27
CA VAL A 66 -8.36 9.86 -4.66
C VAL A 66 -9.58 10.15 -3.76
N PRO A 67 -10.57 9.24 -3.61
CA PRO A 67 -11.71 9.50 -2.74
C PRO A 67 -11.33 9.56 -1.27
N ALA A 68 -10.32 8.79 -0.85
CA ALA A 68 -9.86 8.76 0.53
C ALA A 68 -9.16 10.08 0.94
N ILE A 69 -8.25 10.61 0.11
CA ILE A 69 -7.56 11.87 0.40
C ILE A 69 -8.52 13.05 0.41
N TRP A 70 -9.51 13.05 -0.49
CA TRP A 70 -10.57 14.04 -0.50
C TRP A 70 -11.27 14.09 0.86
N ARG A 71 -11.64 12.93 1.40
CA ARG A 71 -12.31 12.82 2.71
C ARG A 71 -11.41 13.19 3.89
N HIS A 72 -10.14 12.78 3.87
CA HIS A 72 -9.17 13.18 4.90
C HIS A 72 -8.90 14.69 4.93
N THR A 73 -8.94 15.32 3.76
CA THR A 73 -8.80 16.77 3.61
C THR A 73 -10.03 17.49 4.19
N HIS A 74 -11.24 17.01 3.88
CA HIS A 74 -12.48 17.54 4.46
C HIS A 74 -12.54 17.36 5.98
N ALA A 75 -11.92 16.32 6.52
CA ALA A 75 -11.82 16.09 7.95
C ALA A 75 -10.71 16.90 8.66
N GLY A 76 -9.96 17.75 7.95
CA GLY A 76 -8.90 18.58 8.53
C GLY A 76 -7.68 17.81 9.07
N THR A 77 -7.53 16.54 8.68
CA THR A 77 -6.45 15.65 9.18
C THR A 77 -5.13 15.81 8.41
N VAL A 78 -5.16 16.50 7.26
CA VAL A 78 -4.00 16.69 6.39
C VAL A 78 -3.13 17.85 6.88
N ARG A 79 -1.88 17.56 7.22
CA ARG A 79 -0.88 18.57 7.62
C ARG A 79 0.04 18.89 6.44
N LYS A 80 -0.08 20.07 5.84
CA LYS A 80 0.71 20.49 4.66
C LYS A 80 2.23 20.41 4.89
N LYS A 81 2.71 20.84 6.08
CA LYS A 81 4.15 20.80 6.43
C LYS A 81 4.72 19.38 6.46
N LEU A 82 3.90 18.40 6.86
CA LEU A 82 4.27 16.98 6.81
C LEU A 82 4.37 16.51 5.36
N LEU A 83 3.38 16.84 4.52
CA LEU A 83 3.36 16.46 3.11
C LEU A 83 4.55 17.01 2.32
N ILE A 84 4.87 18.29 2.48
CA ILE A 84 5.99 18.93 1.77
C ILE A 84 7.34 18.26 2.09
N ARG A 85 7.47 17.64 3.27
CA ARG A 85 8.69 16.93 3.68
C ARG A 85 8.68 15.45 3.29
N LEU A 86 7.51 14.84 3.22
CA LEU A 86 7.33 13.42 2.91
C LEU A 86 7.29 13.14 1.40
N LEU A 87 6.57 13.95 0.64
CA LEU A 87 6.22 13.66 -0.76
C LEU A 87 7.41 13.73 -1.71
N PRO A 88 8.27 14.78 -1.70
CA PRO A 88 9.37 14.87 -2.66
C PRO A 88 10.31 13.65 -2.63
N PRO A 89 10.82 13.18 -1.47
CA PRO A 89 11.64 11.99 -1.46
C PRO A 89 10.84 10.74 -1.83
N ALA A 90 9.57 10.63 -1.44
CA ALA A 90 8.77 9.45 -1.75
C ALA A 90 8.50 9.29 -3.26
N VAL A 91 8.20 10.38 -3.96
CA VAL A 91 8.01 10.40 -5.42
C VAL A 91 9.32 10.15 -6.16
N LEU A 92 10.45 10.68 -5.66
CA LEU A 92 11.75 10.42 -6.26
C LEU A 92 12.13 8.93 -6.13
N PHE A 93 11.99 8.38 -4.92
CA PHE A 93 12.45 7.02 -4.64
C PHE A 93 11.50 5.93 -5.15
N ILE A 94 10.23 6.22 -5.46
CA ILE A 94 9.40 5.24 -6.15
C ILE A 94 9.91 4.94 -7.55
N ILE A 95 10.46 5.93 -8.25
CA ILE A 95 11.10 5.72 -9.56
C ILE A 95 12.27 4.75 -9.41
N VAL A 96 13.15 5.02 -8.44
CA VAL A 96 14.29 4.15 -8.13
C VAL A 96 13.84 2.74 -7.74
N GLY A 97 12.77 2.63 -6.94
CA GLY A 97 12.20 1.35 -6.53
C GLY A 97 11.64 0.54 -7.69
N VAL A 98 10.92 1.18 -8.63
CA VAL A 98 10.41 0.49 -9.83
C VAL A 98 11.56 0.02 -10.71
N LEU A 99 12.53 0.88 -11.00
CA LEU A 99 13.71 0.49 -11.80
C LEU A 99 14.54 -0.62 -11.14
N ALA A 100 14.61 -0.65 -9.81
CA ALA A 100 15.20 -1.76 -9.08
C ALA A 100 14.36 -3.03 -9.19
N SER A 101 13.03 -2.93 -9.11
CA SER A 101 12.13 -4.09 -9.24
C SER A 101 12.22 -4.76 -10.61
N ASP A 102 12.47 -4.01 -11.67
CA ASP A 102 12.59 -4.55 -13.04
C ASP A 102 13.87 -5.36 -13.25
N GLN A 103 14.83 -5.27 -12.32
CA GLN A 103 16.06 -6.07 -12.35
C GLN A 103 15.99 -7.30 -11.44
N ILE A 104 14.88 -7.51 -10.73
CA ILE A 104 14.72 -8.59 -9.76
C ILE A 104 13.69 -9.57 -10.30
N ALA A 105 14.00 -10.87 -10.25
CA ALA A 105 13.06 -11.93 -10.62
C ALA A 105 11.79 -11.91 -9.75
N GLY A 106 10.65 -12.28 -10.34
CA GLY A 106 9.35 -12.26 -9.67
C GLY A 106 9.31 -13.06 -8.37
N ASP A 107 9.90 -14.26 -8.34
CA ASP A 107 9.98 -15.09 -7.13
C ASP A 107 10.73 -14.39 -5.98
N SER A 108 11.83 -13.69 -6.29
CA SER A 108 12.57 -12.91 -5.30
C SER A 108 11.73 -11.72 -4.81
N LEU A 109 10.99 -11.04 -5.68
CA LEU A 109 10.07 -9.96 -5.29
C LEU A 109 8.97 -10.46 -4.36
N VAL A 110 8.42 -11.66 -4.62
CA VAL A 110 7.40 -12.30 -3.77
C VAL A 110 7.97 -12.60 -2.38
N LYS A 111 9.19 -13.15 -2.29
CA LYS A 111 9.88 -13.43 -1.01
C LYS A 111 10.20 -12.16 -0.24
N ILE A 112 10.71 -11.12 -0.91
CA ILE A 112 10.97 -9.82 -0.29
C ILE A 112 9.66 -9.21 0.22
N LEU A 113 8.58 -9.28 -0.57
CA LEU A 113 7.25 -8.82 -0.15
C LEU A 113 6.79 -9.52 1.12
N ALA A 114 6.90 -10.85 1.18
CA ALA A 114 6.55 -11.63 2.37
C ALA A 114 7.38 -11.22 3.60
N GLY A 115 8.71 -11.10 3.44
CA GLY A 115 9.61 -10.69 4.51
C GLY A 115 9.31 -9.28 5.04
N VAL A 116 9.06 -8.33 4.12
CA VAL A 116 8.72 -6.94 4.45
C VAL A 116 7.39 -6.87 5.20
N ILE A 117 6.39 -7.65 4.81
CA ILE A 117 5.12 -7.76 5.53
C ILE A 117 5.34 -8.25 6.96
N VAL A 118 6.11 -9.32 7.15
CA VAL A 118 6.38 -9.87 8.50
C VAL A 118 7.09 -8.84 9.37
N VAL A 119 8.15 -8.21 8.86
CA VAL A 119 8.89 -7.17 9.60
C VAL A 119 7.96 -6.01 9.97
N MET A 120 7.06 -5.59 9.09
CA MET A 120 6.09 -4.53 9.38
C MET A 120 5.11 -4.89 10.48
N VAL A 121 4.58 -6.11 10.46
CA VAL A 121 3.67 -6.58 11.51
C VAL A 121 4.41 -6.60 12.84
N LEU A 122 5.63 -7.12 12.87
CA LEU A 122 6.46 -7.19 14.09
C LEU A 122 6.81 -5.80 14.64
N VAL A 123 7.34 -4.90 13.81
CA VAL A 123 7.68 -3.53 14.21
C VAL A 123 6.41 -2.76 14.63
N GLY A 124 5.31 -2.96 13.91
CA GLY A 124 4.03 -2.34 14.19
C GLY A 124 3.41 -2.80 15.52
N GLU A 125 3.63 -4.03 15.96
CA GLU A 125 3.21 -4.52 17.28
C GLU A 125 4.17 -4.11 18.39
N LEU A 126 5.48 -4.22 18.16
CA LEU A 126 6.50 -3.83 19.14
C LEU A 126 6.42 -2.33 19.46
N GLY A 127 6.21 -1.50 18.44
CA GLY A 127 6.01 -0.07 18.59
C GLY A 127 4.78 0.29 19.45
N ARG A 128 3.77 -0.58 19.55
CA ARG A 128 2.60 -0.38 20.42
C ARG A 128 2.90 -0.70 21.87
N MET A 129 3.63 -1.78 22.12
CA MET A 129 4.06 -2.14 23.48
C MET A 129 4.91 -1.02 24.08
N LEU A 130 5.69 -0.33 23.25
CA LEU A 130 6.56 0.77 23.65
C LEU A 130 5.83 2.13 23.70
N ASN A 131 4.90 2.42 22.79
CA ASN A 131 4.14 3.67 22.79
C ASN A 131 2.78 3.53 23.50
N LYS A 132 2.78 3.70 24.83
CA LYS A 132 1.57 4.15 25.55
C LYS A 132 1.11 5.46 24.93
N ALA A 133 -0.12 5.49 24.41
CA ALA A 133 -0.72 6.63 23.72
C ALA A 133 -0.42 7.95 24.43
N GLN A 134 0.53 8.71 23.90
CA GLN A 134 0.96 9.96 24.52
C GLN A 134 -0.04 11.05 24.14
N LYS A 135 -1.06 11.25 24.98
CA LYS A 135 -1.74 12.54 25.11
C LYS A 135 -0.70 13.51 25.66
N ASN A 136 -0.04 14.32 24.83
CA ASN A 136 0.78 15.42 25.32
C ASN A 136 0.74 16.66 24.40
N PRO A 137 0.84 17.87 24.96
CA PRO A 137 0.42 19.14 24.36
C PRO A 137 1.54 19.83 23.56
N LEU A 138 2.21 19.10 22.67
CA LEU A 138 3.15 19.74 21.74
C LEU A 138 2.37 20.23 20.52
N ASP A 139 2.63 21.48 20.11
CA ASP A 139 2.10 22.02 18.87
C ASP A 139 2.55 21.14 17.68
N ASP A 140 1.60 20.74 16.84
CA ASP A 140 1.82 19.73 15.79
C ASP A 140 2.97 20.16 14.85
N ASP A 141 3.15 21.46 14.64
CA ASP A 141 4.17 22.03 13.76
C ASP A 141 5.60 21.91 14.31
N GLU A 142 5.79 22.04 15.62
CA GLU A 142 7.10 21.89 16.26
C GLU A 142 7.55 20.42 16.20
N ARG A 143 6.61 19.47 16.36
CA ARG A 143 6.93 18.05 16.25
C ARG A 143 7.29 17.63 14.84
N ILE A 144 6.58 18.14 13.82
CA ILE A 144 6.93 17.90 12.41
C ILE A 144 8.32 18.49 12.11
N ARG A 145 8.69 19.65 12.70
CA ARG A 145 10.03 20.24 12.51
C ARG A 145 11.14 19.38 13.10
N LYS A 146 11.01 18.97 14.36
CA LYS A 146 11.99 18.11 15.04
C LYS A 146 12.11 16.72 14.38
N SER A 147 11.02 16.21 13.83
CA SER A 147 10.99 14.90 13.17
C SER A 147 11.29 14.96 11.67
N THR A 148 11.77 16.08 11.15
CA THR A 148 12.03 16.24 9.70
C THR A 148 12.95 15.16 9.13
N PRO A 149 14.10 14.79 9.76
CA PRO A 149 14.96 13.72 9.25
C PRO A 149 14.24 12.38 9.21
N ALA A 150 13.44 12.08 10.24
CA ALA A 150 12.62 10.87 10.28
C ALA A 150 11.58 10.88 9.15
N ILE A 151 10.88 12.00 8.93
CA ILE A 151 9.88 12.15 7.86
C ILE A 151 10.51 11.98 6.48
N VAL A 152 11.66 12.61 6.22
CA VAL A 152 12.37 12.44 4.94
C VAL A 152 12.80 10.98 4.77
N GLY A 153 13.38 10.36 5.81
CA GLY A 153 13.73 8.94 5.80
C GLY A 153 12.52 8.03 5.54
N THR A 154 11.36 8.35 6.14
CA THR A 154 10.11 7.63 5.87
C THR A 154 9.69 7.77 4.42
N GLY A 155 9.85 8.96 3.81
CA GLY A 155 9.54 9.19 2.41
C GLY A 155 10.45 8.37 1.49
N ILE A 156 11.76 8.38 1.74
CA ILE A 156 12.74 7.57 0.98
C ILE A 156 12.39 6.09 1.04
N ALA A 157 12.24 5.54 2.26
CA ALA A 157 11.93 4.12 2.46
C ALA A 157 10.57 3.74 1.86
N THR A 158 9.56 4.59 2.05
CA THR A 158 8.22 4.40 1.48
C THR A 158 8.31 4.39 -0.04
N GLY A 159 8.93 5.39 -0.65
CA GLY A 159 9.08 5.51 -2.10
C GLY A 159 9.72 4.26 -2.67
N PHE A 160 10.91 3.94 -2.17
CA PHE A 160 11.70 2.81 -2.65
C PHE A 160 10.94 1.48 -2.53
N LEU A 161 10.44 1.14 -1.34
CA LEU A 161 9.74 -0.13 -1.13
C LEU A 161 8.36 -0.18 -1.82
N ALA A 162 7.66 0.96 -1.96
CA ALA A 162 6.43 1.03 -2.72
C ALA A 162 6.67 0.68 -4.18
N GLY A 163 7.73 1.25 -4.77
CA GLY A 163 8.15 0.98 -6.15
C GLY A 163 8.63 -0.45 -6.34
N LEU A 164 9.46 -0.91 -5.39
CA LEU A 164 10.05 -2.24 -5.42
C LEU A 164 9.00 -3.35 -5.41
N LEU A 165 7.99 -3.20 -4.55
CA LEU A 165 7.07 -4.28 -4.21
C LEU A 165 5.65 -4.09 -4.77
N GLY A 166 5.30 -2.93 -5.29
CA GLY A 166 3.95 -2.65 -5.80
C GLY A 166 2.87 -2.44 -4.73
N ILE A 167 3.26 -2.32 -3.46
CA ILE A 167 2.32 -2.26 -2.33
C ILE A 167 1.69 -0.86 -2.17
N GLY A 168 2.19 0.15 -2.89
CA GLY A 168 1.74 1.54 -2.74
C GLY A 168 2.26 2.25 -1.50
N GLY A 169 3.15 1.66 -0.71
CA GLY A 169 3.91 2.38 0.33
C GLY A 169 3.16 2.67 1.63
N GLY A 170 1.84 2.60 1.64
CA GLY A 170 1.06 3.21 2.71
C GLY A 170 1.31 2.61 4.11
N VAL A 171 1.56 1.29 4.18
CA VAL A 171 1.99 0.64 5.44
C VAL A 171 3.26 1.22 5.99
N ILE A 172 4.26 1.40 5.11
CA ILE A 172 5.59 1.89 5.49
C ILE A 172 5.43 3.30 6.04
N THR A 173 4.68 4.14 5.34
CA THR A 173 4.43 5.51 5.76
C THR A 173 3.72 5.55 7.11
N VAL A 174 2.61 4.83 7.27
CA VAL A 174 1.83 4.87 8.53
C VAL A 174 2.65 4.35 9.71
N VAL A 175 3.32 3.21 9.56
CA VAL A 175 4.11 2.60 10.65
C VAL A 175 5.34 3.45 10.97
N SER A 176 6.06 3.95 9.96
CA SER A 176 7.27 4.74 10.17
C SER A 176 6.96 6.13 10.74
N LEU A 177 5.88 6.79 10.29
CA LEU A 177 5.46 8.07 10.87
C LEU A 177 4.98 7.92 12.31
N GLN A 178 4.34 6.79 12.66
CA GLN A 178 3.90 6.53 14.04
C GLN A 178 5.08 6.19 14.96
N SER A 179 6.02 5.35 14.52
CA SER A 179 7.17 4.91 15.34
C SER A 179 8.28 5.95 15.42
N LEU A 180 8.75 6.47 14.28
CA LEU A 180 9.90 7.39 14.20
C LEU A 180 9.47 8.85 14.29
N GLY A 181 8.40 9.24 13.59
CA GLY A 181 7.89 10.61 13.58
C GLY A 181 7.00 10.97 14.78
N LYS A 182 6.62 9.95 15.57
CA LYS A 182 5.63 10.02 16.66
C LYS A 182 4.30 10.66 16.24
N ILE A 183 3.99 10.73 14.94
CA ILE A 183 2.85 11.46 14.35
C ILE A 183 1.52 10.84 14.77
N GLN A 184 0.47 11.66 14.93
CA GLN A 184 -0.86 11.16 15.27
C GLN A 184 -1.36 10.22 14.17
N ILE A 185 -1.95 9.08 14.54
CA ILE A 185 -2.36 8.05 13.59
C ILE A 185 -3.27 8.58 12.47
N LYS A 186 -4.23 9.46 12.78
CA LYS A 186 -5.10 10.07 11.76
C LYS A 186 -4.33 10.92 10.75
N GLN A 187 -3.31 11.66 11.20
CA GLN A 187 -2.44 12.46 10.33
C GLN A 187 -1.48 11.58 9.52
N ALA A 188 -0.98 10.49 10.11
CA ALA A 188 -0.14 9.52 9.42
C ALA A 188 -0.91 8.80 8.31
N ILE A 189 -2.16 8.38 8.57
CA ILE A 189 -3.07 7.80 7.58
C ILE A 189 -3.33 8.81 6.45
N ALA A 190 -3.68 10.05 6.78
CA ALA A 190 -3.93 11.09 5.79
C ALA A 190 -2.68 11.40 4.93
N ALA A 191 -1.50 11.46 5.55
CA ALA A 191 -0.24 11.70 4.85
C ALA A 191 0.14 10.53 3.92
N SER A 192 -0.12 9.31 4.37
CA SER A 192 0.04 8.10 3.58
C SER A 192 -0.87 8.07 2.37
N THR A 193 -2.16 8.38 2.55
CA THR A 193 -3.12 8.46 1.44
C THR A 193 -2.74 9.54 0.42
N ALA A 194 -2.21 10.68 0.88
CA ALA A 194 -1.68 11.71 -0.01
C ALA A 194 -0.44 11.23 -0.78
N ALA A 195 0.47 10.53 -0.11
CA ALA A 195 1.66 9.95 -0.74
C ALA A 195 1.29 8.93 -1.80
N MET A 196 0.36 8.02 -1.50
CA MET A 196 -0.21 7.08 -2.46
C MET A 196 -0.79 7.78 -3.67
N CYS A 197 -1.58 8.84 -3.46
CA CYS A 197 -2.23 9.57 -4.56
C CYS A 197 -1.24 10.14 -5.58
N LEU A 198 0.00 10.48 -5.17
CA LEU A 198 1.02 11.01 -6.07
C LEU A 198 1.99 9.93 -6.57
N MET A 199 2.37 8.98 -5.72
CA MET A 199 3.32 7.93 -6.06
C MET A 199 2.71 6.86 -6.97
N ALA A 200 1.50 6.42 -6.68
CA ALA A 200 0.82 5.33 -7.40
C ALA A 200 0.77 5.52 -8.92
N PRO A 201 0.37 6.68 -9.48
CA PRO A 201 0.35 6.87 -10.93
C PRO A 201 1.77 6.88 -11.53
N VAL A 202 2.77 7.43 -10.83
CA VAL A 202 4.17 7.42 -11.28
C VAL A 202 4.67 5.97 -11.35
N GLY A 203 4.49 5.21 -10.27
CA GLY A 203 4.94 3.81 -10.21
C GLY A 203 4.23 2.93 -11.24
N SER A 204 2.90 3.04 -11.34
CA SER A 204 2.11 2.25 -12.29
C SER A 204 2.47 2.54 -13.74
N THR A 205 2.64 3.82 -14.10
CA THR A 205 3.03 4.21 -15.47
C THR A 205 4.39 3.63 -15.84
N LEU A 206 5.40 3.79 -14.97
CA LEU A 206 6.73 3.26 -15.20
C LEU A 206 6.72 1.73 -15.32
N LYS A 207 6.01 1.05 -14.41
CA LYS A 207 5.91 -0.40 -14.43
C LYS A 207 5.23 -0.91 -15.71
N MET A 208 4.17 -0.23 -16.15
CA MET A 208 3.43 -0.59 -17.34
C MET A 208 4.24 -0.40 -18.64
N ILE A 209 5.16 0.58 -18.68
CA ILE A 209 6.09 0.76 -19.80
C ILE A 209 7.14 -0.35 -19.84
N ASN A 210 7.62 -0.81 -18.67
CA ASN A 210 8.67 -1.83 -18.59
C ASN A 210 8.14 -3.28 -18.60
N LEU A 211 6.82 -3.46 -18.73
CA LEU A 211 6.17 -4.78 -18.68
C LEU A 211 6.62 -5.69 -19.83
N ASP A 212 6.80 -5.11 -21.04
CA ASP A 212 7.20 -5.87 -22.23
C ASP A 212 8.60 -6.49 -22.07
N GLN A 213 9.47 -5.92 -21.23
CA GLN A 213 10.79 -6.50 -20.90
C GLN A 213 10.69 -7.85 -20.18
N HIS A 214 9.55 -8.11 -19.54
CA HIS A 214 9.27 -9.32 -18.79
C HIS A 214 8.35 -10.29 -19.57
N GLY A 215 8.14 -10.04 -20.87
CA GLY A 215 7.23 -10.84 -21.71
C GLY A 215 5.75 -10.70 -21.34
N GLN A 216 5.39 -9.65 -20.61
CA GLN A 216 4.03 -9.37 -20.14
C GLN A 216 3.49 -8.13 -20.86
N HIS A 217 2.20 -8.12 -21.17
CA HIS A 217 1.59 -7.01 -21.90
C HIS A 217 0.85 -6.04 -20.97
N ALA A 218 1.00 -4.74 -21.23
CA ALA A 218 0.26 -3.69 -20.54
C ALA A 218 -1.27 -3.91 -20.57
N MET A 219 -1.77 -4.56 -21.64
CA MET A 219 -3.18 -4.90 -21.77
C MET A 219 -3.70 -5.79 -20.63
N ASP A 220 -2.88 -6.71 -20.12
CA ASP A 220 -3.30 -7.60 -19.04
C ASP A 220 -3.36 -6.86 -17.70
N ALA A 221 -2.44 -5.92 -17.47
CA ALA A 221 -2.55 -4.99 -16.34
C ALA A 221 -3.82 -4.12 -16.46
N ILE A 222 -4.13 -3.59 -17.64
CA ILE A 222 -5.34 -2.78 -17.88
C ILE A 222 -6.62 -3.57 -17.63
N LYS A 223 -6.70 -4.83 -18.07
CA LYS A 223 -7.85 -5.71 -17.78
C LYS A 223 -8.03 -5.89 -16.28
N LEU A 224 -6.95 -6.15 -15.54
CA LEU A 224 -6.99 -6.27 -14.08
C LEU A 224 -7.45 -4.97 -13.41
N ILE A 225 -6.97 -3.82 -13.90
CA ILE A 225 -7.42 -2.50 -13.43
C ILE A 225 -8.93 -2.32 -13.69
N GLY A 226 -9.43 -2.75 -14.85
CA GLY A 226 -10.86 -2.69 -15.19
C GLY A 226 -11.75 -3.52 -14.26
N LEU A 227 -11.26 -4.67 -13.79
CA LEU A 227 -11.98 -5.55 -12.86
C LEU A 227 -11.86 -5.09 -11.39
N LEU A 228 -10.66 -4.67 -10.97
CA LEU A 228 -10.38 -4.25 -9.59
C LEU A 228 -10.82 -2.81 -9.30
N GLY A 229 -10.67 -1.92 -10.27
CA GLY A 229 -10.81 -0.47 -10.09
C GLY A 229 -12.18 -0.05 -9.58
N PRO A 230 -13.28 -0.38 -10.28
CA PRO A 230 -14.63 0.06 -9.89
C PRO A 230 -15.01 -0.41 -8.48
N SER A 231 -14.76 -1.69 -8.18
CA SER A 231 -15.05 -2.28 -6.87
C SER A 231 -14.16 -1.68 -5.77
N ALA A 232 -12.88 -1.42 -6.06
CA ALA A 232 -11.97 -0.78 -5.12
C ALA A 232 -12.32 0.68 -4.82
N VAL A 233 -12.82 1.44 -5.80
CA VAL A 233 -13.33 2.81 -5.57
C VAL A 233 -14.52 2.79 -4.63
N ILE A 234 -15.50 1.90 -4.89
CA ILE A 234 -16.66 1.72 -4.00
C ILE A 234 -16.20 1.33 -2.59
N GLY A 235 -15.28 0.38 -2.50
CA GLY A 235 -14.69 -0.03 -1.23
C GLY A 235 -14.02 1.12 -0.50
N SER A 236 -13.22 1.94 -1.21
CA SER A 236 -12.52 3.08 -0.63
C SER A 236 -13.46 4.15 -0.08
N LEU A 237 -14.56 4.42 -0.79
CA LEU A 237 -15.60 5.34 -0.31
C LEU A 237 -16.21 4.84 1.00
N ILE A 238 -16.50 3.54 1.10
CA ILE A 238 -17.01 2.91 2.34
C ILE A 238 -15.94 2.97 3.45
N GLY A 239 -14.71 2.56 3.15
CA GLY A 239 -13.61 2.50 4.10
C GLY A 239 -13.22 3.87 4.69
N SER A 240 -13.03 4.86 3.82
CA SER A 240 -12.70 6.23 4.24
C SER A 240 -13.83 6.90 5.02
N SER A 241 -15.10 6.49 4.79
CA SER A 241 -16.23 6.90 5.63
C SER A 241 -16.16 6.35 7.04
N LEU A 242 -15.68 5.12 7.17
CA LEU A 242 -15.61 4.39 8.43
C LEU A 242 -14.45 4.82 9.32
N VAL A 243 -13.38 5.42 8.78
CA VAL A 243 -12.19 5.80 9.58
C VAL A 243 -12.48 6.78 10.71
N HIS A 244 -13.54 7.58 10.58
CA HIS A 244 -13.97 8.52 11.62
C HIS A 244 -14.96 7.91 12.63
N LYS A 245 -15.57 6.76 12.28
CA LYS A 245 -16.61 6.09 13.07
C LYS A 245 -16.10 4.85 13.79
N LEU A 246 -15.07 4.19 13.27
CA LEU A 246 -14.52 2.97 13.85
C LEU A 246 -13.34 3.26 14.79
N PRO A 247 -13.32 2.63 15.98
CA PRO A 247 -12.13 2.62 16.79
C PRO A 247 -11.07 1.77 16.09
N ILE A 248 -9.88 2.36 15.94
CA ILE A 248 -8.70 1.79 15.25
C ILE A 248 -8.30 0.39 15.78
N ASN A 249 -8.73 0.05 16.99
CA ASN A 249 -8.44 -1.23 17.64
C ASN A 249 -8.99 -2.47 16.91
N TYR A 250 -10.07 -2.36 16.12
CA TYR A 250 -10.61 -3.51 15.37
C TYR A 250 -10.04 -3.66 13.97
N VAL A 251 -9.70 -2.54 13.32
CA VAL A 251 -9.22 -2.55 11.94
C VAL A 251 -7.82 -3.16 11.85
N ARG A 252 -6.98 -2.86 12.83
CA ARG A 252 -5.58 -3.24 12.87
C ARG A 252 -5.35 -4.77 12.94
N PRO A 253 -5.97 -5.53 13.87
CA PRO A 253 -5.79 -6.98 13.93
C PRO A 253 -6.30 -7.69 12.68
N ILE A 254 -7.42 -7.24 12.09
CA ILE A 254 -7.95 -7.81 10.84
C ILE A 254 -6.91 -7.68 9.72
N VAL A 255 -6.34 -6.49 9.55
CA VAL A 255 -5.30 -6.25 8.53
C VAL A 255 -4.03 -7.06 8.82
N SER A 256 -3.59 -7.14 10.08
CA SER A 256 -2.44 -7.95 10.48
C SER A 256 -2.64 -9.44 10.20
N ILE A 257 -3.84 -9.98 10.48
CA ILE A 257 -4.16 -11.39 10.20
C ILE A 257 -4.12 -11.66 8.70
N VAL A 258 -4.78 -10.81 7.89
CA VAL A 258 -4.77 -10.93 6.42
C VAL A 258 -3.34 -10.85 5.86
N LEU A 259 -2.53 -9.92 6.38
CA LEU A 259 -1.12 -9.76 6.03
C LEU A 259 -0.29 -11.00 6.37
N LEU A 260 -0.47 -11.57 7.57
CA LEU A 260 0.26 -12.76 7.99
C LEU A 260 -0.12 -13.99 7.16
N ILE A 261 -1.41 -14.16 6.83
CA ILE A 261 -1.86 -15.22 5.93
C ILE A 261 -1.24 -15.05 4.54
N ALA A 262 -1.25 -13.82 4.00
CA ALA A 262 -0.63 -13.51 2.73
C ALA A 262 0.88 -13.80 2.73
N ALA A 263 1.61 -13.34 3.75
CA ALA A 263 3.04 -13.58 3.88
C ALA A 263 3.37 -15.07 4.04
N ALA A 264 2.58 -15.81 4.81
CA ALA A 264 2.75 -17.26 4.95
C ALA A 264 2.51 -17.99 3.63
N ARG A 265 1.55 -17.56 2.81
CA ARG A 265 1.29 -18.14 1.49
C ARG A 265 2.42 -17.82 0.49
N LEU A 266 2.81 -16.55 0.40
CA LEU A 266 3.88 -16.10 -0.48
C LEU A 266 5.25 -16.65 -0.08
N GLY A 267 5.48 -16.90 1.21
CA GLY A 267 6.70 -17.55 1.71
C GLY A 267 6.73 -19.07 1.55
N GLY A 268 5.71 -19.67 0.91
CA GLY A 268 5.61 -21.12 0.69
C GLY A 268 5.28 -21.95 1.94
N LEU A 269 4.89 -21.31 3.07
CA LEU A 269 4.54 -21.99 4.32
C LEU A 269 3.13 -22.55 4.35
N LEU A 270 2.24 -22.06 3.47
CA LEU A 270 0.89 -22.56 3.30
C LEU A 270 0.74 -23.09 1.88
N SER A 271 0.24 -24.31 1.71
CA SER A 271 -0.16 -24.93 0.44
C SER A 271 -1.62 -25.35 0.52
N PHE A 272 -2.54 -24.43 0.25
CA PHE A 272 -3.96 -24.75 0.04
C PHE A 272 -4.35 -24.41 -1.39
#